data_AF-A0A9Q6A8W4-F1
#
_entry.id   AF-A0A9Q6A8W4-F1
#
_cell.length_a   1.000
_cell.length_b   1.000
_cell.length_c   1.000
_cell.angle_alpha   90.00
_cell.angle_beta   90.00
_cell.angle_gamma   90.00
#
_symmetry.space_group_name_H-M   'P 1'
#
loop_
_entity.id
_entity.type
_entity.pdbx_description
1 polymer ?
#
loop_
_entity_poly.entity_id
_entity_poly.type
_entity_poly.pdbx_seq_one_letter_code
_entity_poly.pdbx_strand_id
1 'polypeptide(L)'
;MKKFYKGLIVSALSLTTLALPAFTSPASALEPIKSNQVVQQGDPIATVDYHMLRNSNVSLLKGYTRWEIVSGSNLISISSSGVVSSYSTLGTAVVYAYDINGNYVIYKITVEAR
;
A
#
# COMPACT_ATOMS: atom_id res chain seq x y z
N MET A 1 -24.13 76.28 27.40
CA MET A 1 -23.83 77.35 26.41
C MET A 1 -23.29 76.70 25.14
N LYS A 2 -23.84 77.06 23.96
CA LYS A 2 -23.30 76.73 22.63
C LYS A 2 -21.91 77.36 22.46
N LYS A 3 -21.00 76.74 21.70
CA LYS A 3 -20.56 77.22 20.36
C LYS A 3 -19.34 76.46 19.82
N PHE A 4 -19.41 76.24 18.50
CA PHE A 4 -18.48 75.59 17.59
C PHE A 4 -17.27 76.47 17.23
N TYR A 5 -16.13 75.84 16.93
CA TYR A 5 -15.04 76.40 16.11
C TYR A 5 -14.44 75.22 15.30
N LYS A 6 -14.63 75.10 13.98
CA LYS A 6 -14.01 75.79 12.82
C LYS A 6 -12.55 75.39 12.52
N GLY A 7 -12.31 74.96 11.27
CA GLY A 7 -11.01 74.78 10.59
C GLY A 7 -10.69 73.30 10.33
N LEU A 8 -10.83 72.67 9.15
CA LEU A 8 -10.37 72.93 7.76
C LEU A 8 -8.84 72.70 7.60
N ILE A 9 -8.48 71.69 6.78
CA ILE A 9 -7.31 71.47 5.89
C ILE A 9 -7.23 69.93 5.64
N VAL A 10 -7.76 69.41 4.53
CA VAL A 10 -7.15 69.16 3.20
C VAL A 10 -6.20 67.94 3.15
N SER A 11 -6.60 66.98 2.29
CA SER A 11 -5.90 65.95 1.50
C SER A 11 -4.38 65.74 1.71
N ALA A 12 -3.80 64.54 1.66
CA ALA A 12 -3.94 63.53 0.61
C ALA A 12 -3.15 62.24 0.95
N LEU A 13 -3.42 61.22 0.14
CA LEU A 13 -2.46 60.21 -0.37
C LEU A 13 -2.19 58.95 0.46
N SER A 14 -2.92 57.90 0.09
CA SER A 14 -2.78 56.48 0.41
C SER A 14 -1.50 55.83 -0.15
N LEU A 15 -0.90 54.89 0.59
CA LEU A 15 -0.11 53.77 0.05
C LEU A 15 -0.32 52.49 0.87
N THR A 16 -1.17 51.62 0.34
CA THR A 16 -1.15 50.14 0.35
C THR A 16 -0.28 49.42 1.40
N THR A 17 -0.92 48.69 2.30
CA THR A 17 -0.30 47.54 2.99
C THR A 17 -0.29 46.34 2.04
N LEU A 18 0.88 45.95 1.55
CA LEU A 18 1.06 44.70 0.83
C LEU A 18 1.17 43.56 1.86
N ALA A 19 0.03 43.02 2.28
CA ALA A 19 0.01 41.79 3.09
C ALA A 19 0.19 40.59 2.15
N LEU A 20 1.36 39.94 2.21
CA LEU A 20 1.51 38.61 1.60
C LEU A 20 0.68 37.60 2.40
N PRO A 21 -0.22 36.83 1.77
CA PRO A 21 -0.77 35.66 2.42
C PRO A 21 0.35 34.63 2.56
N ALA A 22 0.68 34.25 3.80
CA ALA A 22 1.48 33.07 4.04
C ALA A 22 0.68 31.85 3.55
N PHE A 23 1.06 31.31 2.40
CA PHE A 23 0.63 29.99 1.96
C PHE A 23 1.24 28.97 2.93
N THR A 24 0.57 28.72 4.05
CA THR A 24 0.78 27.48 4.78
C THR A 24 0.05 26.40 3.99
N SER A 25 0.76 25.74 3.08
CA SER A 25 0.34 24.42 2.59
C SER A 25 0.36 23.49 3.81
N PRO A 26 -0.76 22.90 4.26
CA PRO A 26 -0.66 21.70 5.05
C PRO A 26 -0.07 20.65 4.11
N ALA A 27 1.17 20.22 4.38
CA ALA A 27 1.66 18.97 3.85
C ALA A 27 0.71 17.89 4.38
N SER A 28 -0.25 17.49 3.55
CA SER A 28 -1.07 16.31 3.80
C SER A 28 -0.12 15.13 3.66
N ALA A 29 0.47 14.73 4.78
CA ALA A 29 1.11 13.44 4.89
C ALA A 29 -0.01 12.42 4.69
N LEU A 30 -0.07 11.83 3.50
CA LEU A 30 -0.73 10.56 3.31
C LEU A 30 -0.07 9.60 4.29
N GLU A 31 -0.76 9.34 5.40
CA GLU A 31 -0.42 8.19 6.23
C GLU A 31 -0.43 6.98 5.28
N PRO A 32 0.65 6.19 5.22
CA PRO A 32 0.57 4.91 4.56
C PRO A 32 -0.49 4.15 5.34
N ILE A 33 -1.64 3.91 4.69
CA ILE A 33 -2.66 2.98 5.17
C ILE A 33 -1.96 1.63 5.22
N LYS A 34 -1.27 1.36 6.32
CA LYS A 34 -0.89 0.03 6.73
C LYS A 34 -2.19 -0.57 7.17
N SER A 35 -2.95 -1.06 6.19
CA SER A 35 -4.11 -1.88 6.41
C SER A 35 -3.60 -3.16 7.05
N ASN A 36 -3.37 -3.10 8.36
CA ASN A 36 -3.45 -4.24 9.25
C ASN A 36 -4.93 -4.64 9.36
N GLN A 37 -5.62 -4.76 8.22
CA GLN A 37 -6.78 -5.62 8.13
C GLN A 37 -6.24 -7.01 8.38
N VAL A 38 -6.26 -7.39 9.65
CA VAL A 38 -6.34 -8.77 10.07
C VAL A 38 -7.66 -9.25 9.48
N VAL A 39 -7.63 -9.59 8.19
CA VAL A 39 -8.67 -10.39 7.57
C VAL A 39 -8.75 -11.60 8.47
N GLN A 40 -9.90 -11.78 9.14
CA GLN A 40 -10.15 -12.98 9.94
C GLN A 40 -9.82 -14.15 9.02
N GLN A 41 -8.71 -14.81 9.35
CA GLN A 41 -8.20 -15.89 8.55
C GLN A 41 -9.20 -17.03 8.76
N GLY A 42 -10.00 -17.33 7.73
CA GLY A 42 -10.88 -18.51 7.74
C GLY A 42 -10.04 -19.77 7.93
N ASP A 43 -10.63 -20.95 8.11
CA ASP A 43 -9.84 -22.16 8.36
C ASP A 43 -9.04 -22.62 7.12
N PRO A 44 -7.86 -23.25 7.32
CA PRO A 44 -7.11 -23.84 6.21
C PRO A 44 -7.88 -25.02 5.62
N ILE A 45 -8.18 -24.96 4.32
CA ILE A 45 -8.89 -26.02 3.61
C ILE A 45 -7.95 -27.20 3.31
N ALA A 46 -6.71 -26.88 2.92
CA ALA A 46 -5.73 -27.87 2.49
C ALA A 46 -4.29 -27.35 2.60
N THR A 47 -3.34 -28.29 2.61
CA THR A 47 -1.92 -28.01 2.37
C THR A 47 -1.49 -28.69 1.07
N VAL A 48 -0.79 -27.97 0.21
CA VAL A 48 -0.30 -28.44 -1.09
C VAL A 48 1.22 -28.30 -1.12
N ASP A 49 1.92 -29.40 -1.26
CA ASP A 49 3.35 -29.42 -1.53
C ASP A 49 3.59 -29.31 -3.04
N TYR A 50 4.28 -28.26 -3.48
CA TYR A 50 4.55 -27.97 -4.89
C TYR A 50 6.06 -27.82 -5.11
N HIS A 51 6.58 -28.51 -6.12
CA HIS A 51 8.00 -28.46 -6.48
C HIS A 51 8.16 -27.64 -7.76
N MET A 52 9.08 -26.68 -7.75
CA MET A 52 9.36 -25.83 -8.89
C MET A 52 10.86 -25.74 -9.15
N LEU A 53 11.24 -25.66 -10.42
CA LEU A 53 12.64 -25.44 -10.79
C LEU A 53 13.01 -23.99 -10.56
N ARG A 54 14.27 -23.75 -10.17
CA ARG A 54 14.85 -22.41 -10.10
C ARG A 54 14.73 -21.64 -11.42
N ASN A 55 14.55 -20.32 -11.33
CA ASN A 55 14.36 -19.42 -12.48
C ASN A 55 13.21 -19.84 -13.41
N SER A 56 12.15 -20.46 -12.87
CA SER A 56 10.95 -20.84 -13.62
C SER A 56 9.73 -20.00 -13.21
N ASN A 57 8.67 -20.10 -14.02
CA ASN A 57 7.39 -19.46 -13.80
C ASN A 57 6.28 -20.51 -13.92
N VAL A 58 5.32 -20.48 -12.99
CA VAL A 58 4.14 -21.36 -13.01
C VAL A 58 2.88 -20.58 -12.65
N SER A 59 1.78 -20.86 -13.34
CA SER A 59 0.46 -20.34 -12.94
C SER A 59 -0.16 -21.28 -11.89
N LEU A 60 0.17 -21.06 -10.63
CA LEU A 60 -0.28 -21.91 -9.51
C LEU A 60 -1.50 -21.33 -8.78
N LEU A 61 -1.62 -20.00 -8.72
CA LEU A 61 -2.60 -19.31 -7.88
C LEU A 61 -3.76 -18.72 -8.68
N LYS A 62 -3.94 -19.19 -9.91
CA LYS A 62 -5.01 -18.74 -10.79
C LYS A 62 -6.37 -19.23 -10.24
N GLY A 63 -7.27 -18.30 -9.96
CA GLY A 63 -8.60 -18.59 -9.42
C GLY A 63 -8.78 -18.23 -7.95
N TYR A 64 -7.69 -17.92 -7.24
CA TYR A 64 -7.77 -17.31 -5.91
C TYR A 64 -8.00 -15.81 -6.00
N THR A 65 -8.66 -15.24 -5.00
CA THR A 65 -8.98 -13.80 -4.95
C THR A 65 -7.83 -12.99 -4.36
N ARG A 66 -7.06 -13.60 -3.46
CA ARG A 66 -5.93 -12.97 -2.77
C ARG A 66 -4.88 -14.04 -2.44
N TRP A 67 -3.61 -13.64 -2.35
CA TRP A 67 -2.54 -14.48 -1.84
C TRP A 67 -1.53 -13.67 -1.04
N GLU A 68 -0.83 -14.36 -0.16
CA GLU A 68 0.16 -13.79 0.73
C GLU A 68 1.34 -14.72 0.88
N ILE A 69 2.55 -14.20 0.71
CA ILE A 69 3.78 -14.95 0.97
C ILE A 69 4.06 -14.84 2.47
N VAL A 70 3.81 -15.92 3.20
CA VAL A 70 4.03 -16.00 4.65
C VAL A 70 5.51 -16.13 4.96
N SER A 71 6.24 -16.89 4.14
CA SER A 71 7.69 -17.03 4.25
C SER A 71 8.33 -17.30 2.89
N GLY A 72 9.59 -16.91 2.73
CA GLY A 72 10.35 -17.18 1.49
C GLY A 72 10.12 -16.17 0.37
N SER A 73 9.83 -14.90 0.68
CA SER A 73 9.76 -13.81 -0.32
C SER A 73 11.08 -13.55 -1.06
N ASN A 74 12.20 -14.05 -0.53
CA ASN A 74 13.50 -14.07 -1.18
C ASN A 74 13.68 -15.25 -2.16
N LEU A 75 12.74 -16.22 -2.16
CA LEU A 75 12.77 -17.41 -3.01
C LEU A 75 11.82 -17.29 -4.20
N ILE A 76 10.68 -16.62 -4.00
CA ILE A 76 9.64 -16.47 -5.01
C ILE A 76 9.07 -15.05 -5.04
N SER A 77 8.50 -14.68 -6.18
CA SER A 77 7.55 -13.58 -6.30
C SER A 77 6.26 -14.07 -6.94
N ILE A 78 5.18 -13.34 -6.69
CA ILE A 78 3.85 -13.68 -7.21
C ILE A 78 3.29 -12.46 -7.92
N SER A 79 2.93 -12.60 -9.19
CA SER A 79 2.28 -11.55 -9.96
C SER A 79 0.84 -11.33 -9.50
N SER A 80 0.24 -10.19 -9.86
CA SER A 80 -1.19 -9.92 -9.67
C SER A 80 -2.13 -10.90 -10.40
N SER A 81 -1.60 -11.71 -11.33
CA SER A 81 -2.34 -12.74 -12.07
C SER A 81 -2.21 -14.15 -11.49
N GLY A 82 -1.53 -14.29 -10.35
CA GLY A 82 -1.33 -15.59 -9.69
C GLY A 82 -0.23 -16.45 -10.35
N VAL A 83 0.70 -15.84 -11.09
CA VAL A 83 1.90 -16.50 -11.60
C VAL A 83 2.97 -16.43 -10.52
N VAL A 84 3.48 -17.59 -10.12
CA VAL A 84 4.58 -17.74 -9.17
C VAL A 84 5.88 -17.87 -9.95
N SER A 85 6.82 -16.98 -9.67
CA SER A 85 8.15 -16.92 -10.27
C SER A 85 9.21 -17.22 -9.22
N SER A 86 10.07 -18.21 -9.45
CA SER A 86 11.20 -18.48 -8.55
C SER A 86 12.42 -17.64 -8.90
N TYR A 87 13.15 -17.22 -7.89
CA TYR A 87 14.48 -16.62 -8.02
C TYR A 87 15.58 -17.70 -8.15
N SER A 88 16.84 -17.28 -7.99
CA SER A 88 18.03 -18.13 -8.07
C SER A 88 18.33 -18.91 -6.77
N THR A 89 17.59 -18.65 -5.69
CA THR A 89 17.82 -19.22 -4.37
C THR A 89 17.00 -20.51 -4.18
N LEU A 90 17.58 -21.51 -3.53
CA LEU A 90 16.89 -22.75 -3.17
C LEU A 90 16.23 -22.65 -1.79
N GLY A 91 15.16 -23.42 -1.60
CA GLY A 91 14.47 -23.51 -0.31
C GLY A 91 12.96 -23.69 -0.47
N THR A 92 12.24 -23.60 0.64
CA THR A 92 10.78 -23.72 0.66
C THR A 92 10.13 -22.40 1.06
N ALA A 93 9.25 -21.90 0.21
CA ALA A 93 8.39 -20.76 0.49
C ALA A 93 7.00 -21.24 0.94
N VAL A 94 6.35 -20.48 1.83
CA VAL A 94 4.98 -20.75 2.26
C VAL A 94 4.10 -19.62 1.78
N VAL A 95 3.03 -19.97 1.07
CA VAL A 95 2.07 -19.03 0.51
C VAL A 95 0.67 -19.41 0.94
N TYR A 96 -0.10 -18.45 1.43
CA TYR A 96 -1.53 -18.61 1.68
C TYR A 96 -2.31 -18.05 0.50
N ALA A 97 -3.19 -18.88 -0.07
CA ALA A 97 -4.05 -18.51 -1.20
C ALA A 97 -5.51 -18.55 -0.75
N TYR A 98 -6.21 -17.43 -0.85
CA TYR A 98 -7.55 -17.23 -0.30
C TYR A 98 -8.62 -17.29 -1.39
N ASP A 99 -9.71 -18.01 -1.11
CA ASP A 99 -10.88 -18.06 -1.97
C ASP A 99 -11.79 -16.82 -1.76
N ILE A 100 -12.93 -16.77 -2.45
CA ILE A 100 -13.92 -15.69 -2.30
C ILE A 100 -14.63 -15.71 -0.94
N ASN A 101 -14.62 -16.84 -0.25
CA ASN A 101 -15.28 -17.03 1.04
C ASN A 101 -14.35 -16.72 2.22
N GLY A 102 -13.08 -16.41 1.97
CA GLY A 102 -12.06 -16.13 3.00
C GLY A 102 -11.36 -17.38 3.53
N ASN A 103 -11.67 -18.57 3.01
CA ASN A 103 -10.93 -19.78 3.31
C ASN A 103 -9.60 -19.77 2.58
N TYR A 104 -8.61 -20.54 3.05
CA TYR A 104 -7.29 -20.53 2.43
C TYR A 104 -6.66 -21.90 2.24
N VAL A 105 -5.82 -22.00 1.23
CA VAL A 105 -4.95 -23.16 0.96
C VAL A 105 -3.50 -22.75 1.25
N ILE A 106 -2.79 -23.63 1.95
CA ILE A 106 -1.37 -23.46 2.26
C ILE A 106 -0.53 -24.12 1.17
N TYR A 107 0.18 -23.33 0.38
CA TYR A 107 1.13 -23.82 -0.60
C TYR A 107 2.54 -23.83 0.00
N LYS A 108 3.15 -25.00 0.08
CA LYS A 108 4.57 -25.20 0.38
C LYS A 108 5.32 -25.37 -0.94
N ILE A 109 5.97 -24.30 -1.39
CA ILE A 109 6.62 -24.24 -2.68
C ILE A 109 8.12 -24.47 -2.49
N THR A 110 8.60 -25.65 -2.87
CA THR A 110 10.02 -25.99 -2.83
C THR A 110 10.68 -25.64 -4.16
N VAL A 111 11.66 -24.73 -4.11
CA VAL A 111 12.49 -24.34 -5.24
C VAL A 111 13.71 -25.26 -5.29
N GLU A 112 13.83 -26.01 -6.37
CA GLU A 112 14.87 -27.01 -6.59
C GLU A 112 15.89 -26.57 -7.65
N ALA A 113 17.05 -27.23 -7.65
CA ALA A 113 18.03 -27.05 -8.71
C ALA A 113 17.47 -27.57 -10.05
N ARG A 114 17.95 -26.97 -11.14
CA ARG A 114 17.62 -27.41 -12.50
C ARG A 114 18.57 -28.51 -12.95
#